data_AF-A0AAV8U9K3-F1
#
_entry.id   AF-A0AAV8U9K3-F1
#
_cell.length_a   1.000
_cell.length_b   1.000
_cell.length_c   1.000
_cell.angle_alpha   90.00
_cell.angle_beta   90.00
_cell.angle_gamma   90.00
#
_symmetry.space_group_name_H-M   'P 1'
#
loop_
_entity.id
_entity.type
_entity.pdbx_description
1 polymer ?
#
loop_
_entity_poly.entity_id
_entity_poly.type
_entity_poly.pdbx_seq_one_letter_code
_entity_poly.pdbx_strand_id
1 'polypeptide(L)'
;MGGCFSSHANVDRITSKRLNHECSRPNPYPDHHETKRKYSRPVSVLNEPTGSNIFEKYNFGKELGRGEFGVTYQCFYIQSGETYACKTISKAKLKTEIDVEDVRREVAIMSHLPKHPNIVTFKEAYEDKEAVYLIMELCEGGELFDRIVAKGHYTERAAALVIKTILEIVKVCHEHGVIHRDLKPENFLFADGTENSQLKSIDFGLSIFFEPGQRFREIVGSPYYMAPEVLRRNYGPEIDVWSTGVILYILLCGVPPFWAETEEGIARAIVRGHIDFERDPWPKVSEEAKGLVRSMLDQNPYSRLTVQEVLGHPWIQNADSAPNVSLGENVRTRIKQFSLMNKFKKRVLRVVADNLSDEQMCQIKQMFNELDTDDNGGLSFEELKDGLHKFGHSIPDPEVQMLMDAADTDGNGTLSCEEFVTMIIHLIRIANDEHLTRAFNFFDKDRSGYIEFEELKATLIDDFNPGPNNEQVIRDIIFDVDLDKDGRISYDEFKMMMKSGMDWKMASRQYSRAMLNALSIRFAKDKSIQSLSGQLLNLSGQLRQDLSGPMRIQNQSGPIRK
;
A
#
# COMPACT_ATOMS: atom_id res chain seq x y z
N MET A 1 57.02 -30.45 35.49
CA MET A 1 55.76 -30.45 36.25
C MET A 1 54.67 -30.80 35.25
N GLY A 2 54.01 -31.95 35.17
CA GLY A 2 53.87 -33.18 35.96
C GLY A 2 52.46 -33.69 35.60
N GLY A 3 52.18 -34.92 35.14
CA GLY A 3 53.00 -36.09 34.82
C GLY A 3 52.18 -37.17 34.08
N CYS A 4 52.91 -38.11 33.48
CA CYS A 4 52.64 -39.56 33.29
C CYS A 4 51.64 -40.09 32.23
N PHE A 5 52.18 -40.42 31.04
CA PHE A 5 52.34 -41.73 30.36
C PHE A 5 51.38 -42.95 30.54
N SER A 6 50.97 -43.50 29.37
CA SER A 6 50.91 -44.94 28.94
C SER A 6 49.84 -45.87 29.59
N SER A 7 49.35 -46.98 29.03
CA SER A 7 49.34 -47.66 27.72
C SER A 7 48.54 -48.98 27.85
N HIS A 8 47.93 -49.44 26.75
CA HIS A 8 47.69 -50.84 26.32
C HIS A 8 46.94 -51.89 27.18
N ALA A 9 45.87 -52.45 26.60
CA ALA A 9 45.66 -53.88 26.20
C ALA A 9 44.64 -54.56 27.15
N ASN A 10 43.82 -55.57 26.81
CA ASN A 10 43.90 -56.61 25.80
C ASN A 10 42.51 -57.23 25.53
N VAL A 11 42.45 -58.02 24.46
CA VAL A 11 41.35 -58.81 23.86
C VAL A 11 40.94 -60.03 24.71
N ASP A 12 39.65 -60.43 24.66
CA ASP A 12 39.14 -61.82 24.47
C ASP A 12 37.62 -61.87 24.75
N ARG A 13 36.72 -62.03 23.76
CA ARG A 13 36.24 -63.27 23.09
C ARG A 13 35.55 -64.25 24.05
N ILE A 14 34.29 -64.64 23.72
CA ILE A 14 33.67 -66.00 23.81
C ILE A 14 32.17 -66.00 24.21
N THR A 15 31.32 -66.41 23.24
CA THR A 15 30.06 -67.21 23.34
C THR A 15 28.83 -66.63 24.06
N SER A 16 27.56 -66.96 23.78
CA SER A 16 26.86 -67.86 22.85
C SER A 16 25.33 -67.66 23.03
N LYS A 17 24.53 -67.96 21.99
CA LYS A 17 23.23 -68.70 21.97
C LYS A 17 22.20 -68.40 23.09
N ARG A 18 20.87 -68.32 22.90
CA ARG A 18 19.89 -68.66 21.84
C ARG A 18 18.50 -68.53 22.54
N LEU A 19 17.45 -68.16 21.78
CA LEU A 19 16.04 -68.65 21.87
C LEU A 19 15.27 -68.33 23.18
N ASN A 20 13.96 -68.13 23.28
CA ASN A 20 12.70 -68.23 22.50
C ASN A 20 11.69 -67.35 23.29
N HIS A 21 10.56 -66.83 22.81
CA HIS A 21 9.39 -67.51 22.26
C HIS A 21 8.35 -66.44 21.83
N GLU A 22 7.71 -66.66 20.69
CA GLU A 22 6.43 -66.05 20.32
C GLU A 22 5.30 -66.50 21.28
N CYS A 23 4.32 -65.63 21.54
CA CYS A 23 2.91 -66.03 21.48
C CYS A 23 1.96 -64.82 21.34
N SER A 24 1.14 -64.91 20.30
CA SER A 24 0.14 -63.99 19.78
C SER A 24 -1.10 -63.80 20.68
N ARG A 25 -1.72 -62.61 20.64
CA ARG A 25 -3.18 -62.45 20.69
C ARG A 25 -3.63 -61.36 19.68
N PRO A 26 -4.74 -61.56 18.96
CA PRO A 26 -5.16 -60.69 17.85
C PRO A 26 -6.08 -59.57 18.32
N ASN A 27 -5.89 -58.35 17.79
CA ASN A 27 -6.88 -57.28 17.90
C ASN A 27 -7.82 -57.35 16.67
N PRO A 28 -9.14 -57.52 16.84
CA PRO A 28 -10.09 -57.55 15.74
C PRO A 28 -10.51 -56.11 15.41
N TYR A 29 -10.56 -55.78 14.11
CA TYR A 29 -11.33 -54.75 13.41
C TYR A 29 -10.46 -54.06 12.33
N PRO A 30 -10.88 -54.07 11.05
CA PRO A 30 -10.11 -53.51 9.94
C PRO A 30 -10.49 -52.06 9.73
N ASP A 31 -9.54 -51.13 9.84
CA ASP A 31 -9.76 -49.75 9.41
C ASP A 31 -9.00 -49.47 8.12
N HIS A 32 -9.71 -49.69 7.01
CA HIS A 32 -9.36 -49.19 5.69
C HIS A 32 -9.68 -47.70 5.62
N HIS A 33 -8.74 -46.83 5.96
CA HIS A 33 -8.70 -45.47 5.42
C HIS A 33 -7.25 -44.98 5.37
N GLU A 34 -6.48 -45.50 4.40
CA GLU A 34 -5.32 -44.76 3.87
C GLU A 34 -5.85 -43.49 3.19
N THR A 35 -5.95 -42.40 3.95
CA THR A 35 -6.01 -41.06 3.37
C THR A 35 -4.72 -40.82 2.60
N LYS A 36 -4.79 -41.04 1.28
CA LYS A 36 -3.79 -40.55 0.33
C LYS A 36 -3.63 -39.06 0.58
N ARG A 37 -2.52 -38.67 1.23
CA ARG A 37 -2.04 -37.28 1.22
C ARG A 37 -1.90 -36.91 -0.26
N LYS A 38 -2.82 -36.07 -0.76
CA LYS A 38 -2.64 -35.39 -2.04
C LYS A 38 -1.36 -34.56 -1.87
N TYR A 39 -0.25 -35.05 -2.40
CA TYR A 39 0.91 -34.20 -2.67
C TYR A 39 0.41 -33.15 -3.66
N SER A 40 0.10 -31.95 -3.16
CA SER A 40 -0.14 -30.82 -4.05
C SER A 40 1.13 -30.65 -4.86
N ARG A 41 1.00 -30.58 -6.19
CA ARG A 41 2.14 -30.20 -7.03
C ARG A 41 2.59 -28.82 -6.55
N PRO A 42 3.91 -28.55 -6.46
CA PRO A 42 4.38 -27.20 -6.16
C PRO A 42 3.76 -26.25 -7.17
N VAL A 43 3.04 -25.25 -6.67
CA VAL A 43 2.33 -24.26 -7.49
C VAL A 43 3.38 -23.52 -8.34
N SER A 44 3.25 -23.64 -9.66
CA SER A 44 4.01 -22.86 -10.62
C SER A 44 3.28 -21.53 -10.82
N VAL A 45 3.91 -20.43 -10.44
CA VAL A 45 3.33 -19.09 -10.49
C VAL A 45 3.57 -18.47 -11.86
N LEU A 46 4.82 -18.46 -12.31
CA LEU A 46 5.22 -17.88 -13.58
C LEU A 46 4.93 -18.84 -14.74
N ASN A 47 4.51 -18.27 -15.87
CA ASN A 47 4.32 -19.02 -17.11
C ASN A 47 5.68 -19.37 -17.75
N GLU A 48 6.62 -18.43 -17.75
CA GLU A 48 7.94 -18.56 -18.38
C GLU A 48 9.03 -17.99 -17.46
N PRO A 49 9.45 -18.71 -16.40
CA PRO A 49 10.56 -18.28 -15.55
C PRO A 49 11.90 -18.38 -16.31
N THR A 50 12.81 -17.45 -16.05
CA THR A 50 14.16 -17.45 -16.64
C THR A 50 15.01 -18.63 -16.16
N GLY A 51 14.72 -19.13 -14.95
CA GLY A 51 15.36 -20.30 -14.37
C GLY A 51 14.91 -20.53 -12.94
N SER A 52 15.39 -21.61 -12.34
CA SER A 52 15.01 -22.06 -11.00
C SER A 52 16.04 -21.80 -9.91
N ASN A 53 17.21 -21.26 -10.25
CA ASN A 53 18.26 -20.94 -9.29
C ASN A 53 18.84 -19.55 -9.56
N ILE A 54 18.26 -18.55 -8.93
CA ILE A 54 18.72 -17.16 -9.02
C ILE A 54 20.12 -16.96 -8.42
N PHE A 55 20.49 -17.74 -7.41
CA PHE A 55 21.73 -17.60 -6.64
C PHE A 55 22.99 -17.97 -7.43
N GLU A 56 22.85 -18.65 -8.59
CA GLU A 56 23.97 -18.89 -9.51
C GLU A 56 24.38 -17.64 -10.29
N LYS A 57 23.46 -16.67 -10.43
CA LYS A 57 23.68 -15.44 -11.21
C LYS A 57 23.73 -14.18 -10.36
N TYR A 58 23.09 -14.18 -9.20
CA TYR A 58 22.95 -12.99 -8.36
C TYR A 58 23.35 -13.28 -6.91
N ASN A 59 24.11 -12.35 -6.33
CA ASN A 59 24.36 -12.27 -4.89
C ASN A 59 23.42 -11.24 -4.26
N PHE A 60 22.83 -11.56 -3.11
CA PHE A 60 21.90 -10.67 -2.40
C PHE A 60 22.64 -9.84 -1.35
N GLY A 61 22.25 -8.57 -1.25
CA GLY A 61 22.75 -7.59 -0.30
C GLY A 61 21.69 -7.19 0.73
N LYS A 62 21.67 -5.91 1.11
CA LYS A 62 20.76 -5.38 2.12
C LYS A 62 19.29 -5.39 1.67
N GLU A 63 18.38 -5.46 2.64
CA GLU A 63 16.95 -5.20 2.42
C GLU A 63 16.75 -3.72 2.09
N LEU A 64 16.06 -3.44 0.98
CA LEU A 64 15.74 -2.09 0.50
C LEU A 64 14.33 -1.67 0.93
N GLY A 65 13.42 -2.64 1.08
CA GLY A 65 12.05 -2.37 1.49
C GLY A 65 11.23 -3.64 1.61
N ARG A 66 10.09 -3.55 2.29
CA ARG A 66 9.17 -4.67 2.51
C ARG A 66 7.76 -4.24 2.16
N GLY A 67 7.14 -4.97 1.24
CA GLY A 67 5.74 -4.86 0.90
C GLY A 67 4.94 -6.03 1.45
N GLU A 68 3.63 -6.03 1.17
CA GLU A 68 2.70 -7.08 1.61
C GLU A 68 3.11 -8.47 1.11
N PHE A 69 3.30 -8.60 -0.21
CA PHE A 69 3.59 -9.88 -0.85
C PHE A 69 5.07 -10.29 -0.78
N GLY A 70 5.99 -9.36 -0.48
CA GLY A 70 7.40 -9.65 -0.64
C GLY A 70 8.36 -8.63 -0.05
N VAL A 71 9.64 -8.99 -0.07
CA VAL A 71 10.75 -8.17 0.40
C VAL A 71 11.63 -7.83 -0.78
N THR A 72 12.00 -6.57 -0.92
CA THR A 72 12.91 -6.09 -1.96
C THR A 72 14.32 -6.01 -1.39
N TYR A 73 15.26 -6.68 -2.04
CA TYR A 73 16.67 -6.70 -1.67
C TYR A 73 17.52 -6.03 -2.75
N GLN A 74 18.63 -5.43 -2.35
CA GLN A 74 19.71 -5.13 -3.27
C GLN A 74 20.31 -6.47 -3.74
N CYS A 75 20.68 -6.56 -5.01
CA CYS A 75 21.38 -7.73 -5.54
C CYS A 75 22.43 -7.33 -6.56
N PHE A 76 23.41 -8.19 -6.78
CA PHE A 76 24.57 -7.94 -7.63
C PHE A 76 24.69 -9.07 -8.65
N TYR A 77 24.73 -8.74 -9.93
CA TYR A 77 24.97 -9.71 -10.98
C TYR A 77 26.41 -10.19 -10.91
N ILE A 78 26.63 -11.48 -10.69
CA ILE A 78 27.95 -12.05 -10.33
C ILE A 78 29.00 -11.80 -11.42
N GLN A 79 28.61 -11.87 -12.69
CA GLN A 79 29.57 -11.78 -13.79
C GLN A 79 30.09 -10.36 -14.04
N SER A 80 29.23 -9.34 -13.95
CA SER A 80 29.62 -7.95 -14.22
C SER A 80 29.81 -7.10 -12.96
N GLY A 81 29.29 -7.54 -11.81
CA GLY A 81 29.20 -6.75 -10.59
C GLY A 81 28.10 -5.69 -10.61
N GLU A 82 27.28 -5.61 -11.66
CA GLU A 82 26.19 -4.64 -11.77
C GLU A 82 25.14 -4.84 -10.67
N THR A 83 24.65 -3.72 -10.14
CA THR A 83 23.69 -3.70 -9.05
C THR A 83 22.25 -3.62 -9.56
N TYR A 84 21.36 -4.36 -8.93
CA TYR A 84 19.93 -4.47 -9.24
C TYR A 84 19.11 -4.49 -7.95
N ALA A 85 17.79 -4.30 -8.07
CA ALA A 85 16.82 -4.59 -7.03
C ALA A 85 16.12 -5.91 -7.35
N CYS A 86 15.98 -6.77 -6.35
CA CYS A 86 15.25 -8.04 -6.45
C CYS A 86 14.06 -8.02 -5.50
N LYS A 87 12.84 -8.00 -6.04
CA LYS A 87 11.61 -8.20 -5.26
C LYS A 87 11.35 -9.70 -5.11
N THR A 88 11.45 -10.20 -3.89
CA THR A 88 11.25 -11.62 -3.53
C THR A 88 9.87 -11.81 -2.94
N ILE A 89 9.02 -12.58 -3.62
CA ILE A 89 7.64 -12.88 -3.24
C ILE A 89 7.58 -14.34 -2.78
N SER A 90 7.29 -14.55 -1.50
CA SER A 90 7.22 -15.92 -0.94
C SER A 90 5.96 -16.62 -1.42
N LYS A 91 6.10 -17.84 -1.94
CA LYS A 91 4.96 -18.68 -2.33
C LYS A 91 4.08 -19.07 -1.15
N ALA A 92 4.64 -19.11 0.07
CA ALA A 92 3.87 -19.33 1.29
C ALA A 92 2.86 -18.21 1.58
N LYS A 93 3.07 -17.02 1.01
CA LYS A 93 2.12 -15.89 1.09
C LYS A 93 1.06 -15.90 -0.01
N LEU A 94 1.19 -16.75 -1.03
CA LEU A 94 0.24 -16.87 -2.13
C LEU A 94 -0.77 -17.95 -1.79
N LYS A 95 -1.76 -17.57 -0.98
CA LYS A 95 -2.74 -18.52 -0.42
C LYS A 95 -3.86 -18.83 -1.41
N THR A 96 -4.22 -17.86 -2.24
CA THR A 96 -5.32 -17.96 -3.19
C THR A 96 -4.84 -17.94 -4.64
N GLU A 97 -5.64 -18.48 -5.55
CA GLU A 97 -5.40 -18.33 -7.01
C GLU A 97 -5.36 -16.86 -7.44
N ILE A 98 -6.05 -15.98 -6.72
CA ILE A 98 -6.03 -14.52 -6.96
C ILE A 98 -4.63 -13.96 -6.66
N ASP A 99 -4.01 -14.36 -5.55
CA ASP A 99 -2.65 -13.92 -5.20
C ASP A 99 -1.63 -14.40 -6.25
N VAL A 100 -1.76 -15.65 -6.73
CA VAL A 100 -0.92 -16.21 -7.79
C VAL A 100 -1.09 -15.43 -9.09
N GLU A 101 -2.33 -15.13 -9.47
CA GLU A 101 -2.64 -14.37 -10.69
C GLU A 101 -2.18 -12.91 -10.59
N ASP A 102 -2.23 -12.29 -9.41
CA ASP A 102 -1.72 -10.93 -9.19
C ASP A 102 -0.19 -10.87 -9.42
N VAL A 103 0.57 -11.84 -8.92
CA VAL A 103 2.02 -11.94 -9.17
C VAL A 103 2.32 -12.20 -10.65
N ARG A 104 1.59 -13.13 -11.27
CA ARG A 104 1.73 -13.43 -12.70
C ARG A 104 1.45 -12.20 -13.56
N ARG A 105 0.41 -11.45 -13.21
CA ARG A 105 0.03 -10.22 -13.90
C ARG A 105 1.07 -9.12 -13.74
N GLU A 106 1.64 -8.95 -12.53
CA GLU A 106 2.73 -8.00 -12.29
C GLU A 106 3.91 -8.28 -13.24
N VAL A 107 4.37 -9.53 -13.32
CA VAL A 107 5.46 -9.92 -14.22
C VAL A 107 5.09 -9.71 -15.70
N ALA A 108 3.86 -10.07 -16.08
CA ALA A 108 3.39 -9.90 -17.46
C ALA A 108 3.33 -8.41 -17.86
N ILE A 109 2.80 -7.54 -17.00
CA ILE A 109 2.73 -6.08 -17.24
C ILE A 109 4.14 -5.50 -17.36
N MET A 110 5.03 -5.82 -16.41
CA MET A 110 6.40 -5.32 -16.42
C MET A 110 7.18 -5.78 -17.66
N SER A 111 6.89 -6.98 -18.18
CA SER A 111 7.49 -7.50 -19.41
C SER A 111 6.88 -6.91 -20.68
N HIS A 112 5.60 -6.54 -20.64
CA HIS A 112 4.84 -5.99 -21.78
C HIS A 112 5.13 -4.52 -22.04
N LEU A 113 5.34 -3.73 -20.98
CA LEU A 113 5.61 -2.30 -21.12
C LEU A 113 6.94 -2.05 -21.84
N PRO A 114 7.00 -1.05 -22.74
CA PRO A 114 8.25 -0.72 -23.43
C PRO A 114 9.26 -0.13 -22.45
N LYS A 115 10.55 -0.28 -22.78
CA LYS A 115 11.62 0.43 -22.05
C LYS A 115 11.36 1.94 -22.14
N HIS A 116 11.22 2.58 -20.98
CA HIS A 116 10.94 4.00 -20.87
C HIS A 116 11.81 4.61 -19.77
N PRO A 117 12.39 5.81 -19.96
CA PRO A 117 13.27 6.43 -18.96
C PRO A 117 12.61 6.58 -17.59
N ASN A 118 11.30 6.82 -17.55
CA ASN A 118 10.52 7.06 -16.32
C ASN A 118 9.76 5.83 -15.81
N ILE A 119 10.00 4.64 -16.34
CA ILE A 119 9.46 3.38 -15.81
C ILE A 119 10.64 2.51 -15.39
N VAL A 120 10.55 1.85 -14.23
CA VAL A 120 11.61 0.94 -13.78
C VAL A 120 11.84 -0.15 -14.81
N THR A 121 13.11 -0.39 -15.17
CA THR A 121 13.42 -1.42 -16.15
C THR A 121 13.29 -2.80 -15.52
N PHE A 122 12.38 -3.62 -16.03
CA PHE A 122 12.33 -5.05 -15.71
C PHE A 122 13.41 -5.80 -16.49
N LYS A 123 14.17 -6.66 -15.81
CA LYS A 123 15.25 -7.43 -16.43
C LYS A 123 14.82 -8.86 -16.70
N GLU A 124 14.39 -9.57 -15.66
CA GLU A 124 14.07 -10.99 -15.71
C GLU A 124 13.36 -11.43 -14.43
N ALA A 125 12.62 -12.54 -14.49
CA ALA A 125 12.04 -13.18 -13.30
C ALA A 125 12.50 -14.63 -13.15
N TYR A 126 12.74 -15.04 -11.91
CA TYR A 126 13.09 -16.41 -11.52
C TYR A 126 12.00 -16.99 -10.61
N GLU A 127 11.90 -18.31 -10.60
CA GLU A 127 10.97 -19.01 -9.72
C GLU A 127 11.60 -20.30 -9.22
N ASP A 128 11.68 -20.47 -7.91
CA ASP A 128 12.11 -21.72 -7.28
C ASP A 128 10.96 -22.37 -6.49
N LYS A 129 11.29 -23.27 -5.56
CA LYS A 129 10.27 -23.97 -4.75
C LYS A 129 9.62 -23.07 -3.70
N GLU A 130 10.30 -22.02 -3.27
CA GLU A 130 9.93 -21.21 -2.10
C GLU A 130 9.43 -19.81 -2.48
N ALA A 131 9.92 -19.25 -3.58
CA ALA A 131 9.65 -17.87 -3.95
C ALA A 131 9.69 -17.59 -5.46
N VAL A 132 9.13 -16.43 -5.81
CA VAL A 132 9.24 -15.76 -7.10
C VAL A 132 10.14 -14.54 -6.93
N TYR A 133 11.07 -14.32 -7.85
CA TYR A 133 12.08 -13.25 -7.78
C TYR A 133 11.99 -12.37 -9.02
N LEU A 134 11.76 -11.07 -8.83
CA LEU A 134 11.68 -10.10 -9.92
C LEU A 134 12.95 -9.23 -9.90
N ILE A 135 13.81 -9.39 -10.90
CA ILE A 135 15.02 -8.57 -11.07
C ILE A 135 14.66 -7.31 -11.85
N MET A 136 14.94 -6.17 -11.24
CA MET A 136 14.64 -4.84 -11.77
C MET A 136 15.80 -3.87 -11.54
N GLU A 137 15.79 -2.78 -12.30
CA GLU A 137 16.68 -1.64 -12.12
C GLU A 137 16.63 -1.11 -10.68
N LEU A 138 17.80 -0.89 -10.08
CA LEU A 138 17.90 -0.28 -8.76
C LEU A 138 17.76 1.25 -8.87
N CYS A 139 16.84 1.84 -8.09
CA CYS A 139 16.71 3.29 -7.94
C CYS A 139 17.22 3.72 -6.56
N GLU A 140 18.29 4.52 -6.51
CA GLU A 140 18.96 4.94 -5.26
C GLU A 140 18.75 6.43 -4.94
N GLY A 141 17.99 7.15 -5.77
CA GLY A 141 17.77 8.59 -5.64
C GLY A 141 16.76 9.02 -4.58
N GLY A 142 16.09 8.07 -3.92
CA GLY A 142 15.07 8.32 -2.89
C GLY A 142 13.68 8.66 -3.46
N GLU A 143 12.71 8.85 -2.56
CA GLU A 143 11.30 9.09 -2.91
C GLU A 143 11.07 10.51 -3.45
N LEU A 144 9.99 10.66 -4.25
CA LEU A 144 9.61 11.90 -4.90
C LEU A 144 9.57 13.11 -3.94
N PHE A 145 8.85 12.99 -2.83
CA PHE A 145 8.63 14.10 -1.90
C PHE A 145 9.90 14.48 -1.13
N ASP A 146 10.76 13.53 -0.78
CA ASP A 146 12.01 13.85 -0.07
C ASP A 146 12.93 14.72 -0.92
N ARG A 147 13.04 14.38 -2.20
CA ARG A 147 13.89 15.09 -3.16
C ARG A 147 13.35 16.46 -3.51
N ILE A 148 12.03 16.58 -3.61
CA ILE A 148 11.35 17.88 -3.74
C ILE A 148 11.70 18.76 -2.54
N VAL A 149 11.63 18.20 -1.33
CA VAL A 149 11.95 18.96 -0.14
C VAL A 149 13.45 19.24 -0.03
N ALA A 150 14.36 18.40 -0.52
CA ALA A 150 15.79 18.66 -0.40
C ALA A 150 16.23 19.95 -1.15
N LYS A 151 15.56 20.33 -2.25
CA LYS A 151 15.99 21.39 -3.18
C LYS A 151 15.86 22.85 -2.69
N GLY A 152 15.47 23.11 -1.44
CA GLY A 152 15.49 24.47 -0.89
C GLY A 152 14.27 25.33 -1.27
N HIS A 153 14.10 25.55 -2.57
CA HIS A 153 13.04 26.37 -3.16
C HIS A 153 12.11 25.51 -4.02
N TYR A 154 10.83 25.47 -3.66
CA TYR A 154 9.83 24.71 -4.40
C TYR A 154 8.81 25.65 -5.05
N THR A 155 8.56 25.45 -6.34
CA THR A 155 7.76 26.35 -7.18
C THR A 155 6.67 25.58 -7.92
N GLU A 156 5.65 26.28 -8.40
CA GLU A 156 4.65 25.70 -9.31
C GLU A 156 5.29 25.03 -10.53
N ARG A 157 6.36 25.63 -11.06
CA ARG A 157 7.14 25.06 -12.17
C ARG A 157 7.70 23.68 -11.82
N ALA A 158 8.28 23.53 -10.63
CA ALA A 158 8.81 22.23 -10.20
C ALA A 158 7.69 21.18 -10.08
N ALA A 159 6.52 21.57 -9.56
CA ALA A 159 5.34 20.71 -9.51
C ALA A 159 4.88 20.31 -10.92
N ALA A 160 4.82 21.26 -11.85
CA ALA A 160 4.41 21.01 -13.23
C ALA A 160 5.32 20.01 -13.95
N LEU A 161 6.65 20.11 -13.76
CA LEU A 161 7.62 19.17 -14.34
C LEU A 161 7.47 17.75 -13.79
N VAL A 162 7.22 17.62 -12.48
CA VAL A 162 6.97 16.32 -11.83
C VAL A 162 5.68 15.72 -12.38
N ILE A 163 4.59 16.49 -12.42
CA ILE A 163 3.30 16.01 -12.91
C ILE A 163 3.34 15.65 -14.39
N LYS A 164 4.04 16.45 -15.21
CA LYS A 164 4.28 16.11 -16.63
C LYS A 164 4.95 14.74 -16.75
N THR A 165 6.00 14.49 -15.98
CA THR A 165 6.70 13.20 -15.96
C THR A 165 5.77 12.05 -15.55
N ILE A 166 4.96 12.24 -14.50
CA ILE A 166 3.98 11.24 -14.06
C ILE A 166 2.94 10.96 -15.15
N LEU A 167 2.42 12.01 -15.81
CA LEU A 167 1.46 11.86 -16.90
C LEU A 167 2.06 11.17 -18.13
N GLU A 168 3.35 11.39 -18.43
CA GLU A 168 4.06 10.67 -19.49
C GLU A 168 4.15 9.17 -19.18
N ILE A 169 4.39 8.79 -17.93
CA ILE A 169 4.31 7.38 -17.48
C ILE A 169 2.90 6.83 -17.69
N VAL A 170 1.88 7.53 -17.19
CA VAL A 170 0.47 7.09 -17.31
C VAL A 170 0.06 6.97 -18.77
N LYS A 171 0.49 7.90 -19.63
CA LYS A 171 0.25 7.86 -21.07
C LYS A 171 0.82 6.59 -21.68
N VAL A 172 2.07 6.25 -21.39
CA VAL A 172 2.71 5.03 -21.90
C VAL A 172 1.96 3.79 -21.43
N CYS A 173 1.56 3.73 -20.15
CA CYS A 173 0.75 2.62 -19.64
C CYS A 173 -0.58 2.50 -20.41
N HIS A 174 -1.33 3.60 -20.54
CA HIS A 174 -2.64 3.60 -21.18
C HIS A 174 -2.57 3.25 -22.68
N GLU A 175 -1.56 3.75 -23.40
CA GLU A 175 -1.31 3.41 -24.81
C GLU A 175 -0.97 1.93 -25.03
N HIS A 176 -0.44 1.26 -24.00
CA HIS A 176 -0.12 -0.17 -24.02
C HIS A 176 -1.20 -1.02 -23.33
N GLY A 177 -2.38 -0.46 -23.07
CA GLY A 177 -3.50 -1.19 -22.48
C GLY A 177 -3.29 -1.58 -21.03
N VAL A 178 -2.57 -0.78 -20.24
CA VAL A 178 -2.34 -0.98 -18.80
C VAL A 178 -2.90 0.20 -18.00
N ILE A 179 -3.64 -0.09 -16.93
CA ILE A 179 -4.03 0.89 -15.89
C ILE A 179 -3.12 0.68 -14.68
N HIS A 180 -2.55 1.75 -14.12
CA HIS A 180 -1.62 1.64 -13.00
C HIS A 180 -2.33 1.28 -11.68
N ARG A 181 -3.47 1.91 -11.39
CA ARG A 181 -4.37 1.68 -10.23
C ARG A 181 -3.84 2.02 -8.82
N ASP A 182 -2.53 2.24 -8.66
CA ASP A 182 -1.94 2.65 -7.36
C ASP A 182 -0.89 3.76 -7.53
N LEU A 183 -1.25 4.86 -8.20
CA LEU A 183 -0.36 6.02 -8.30
C LEU A 183 -0.34 6.77 -6.98
N LYS A 184 0.85 6.85 -6.37
CA LYS A 184 1.10 7.57 -5.12
C LYS A 184 2.59 7.96 -5.05
N PRO A 185 2.95 9.01 -4.28
CA PRO A 185 4.33 9.49 -4.19
C PRO A 185 5.37 8.41 -3.85
N GLU A 186 4.99 7.43 -3.03
CA GLU A 186 5.84 6.32 -2.60
C GLU A 186 6.23 5.36 -3.73
N ASN A 187 5.42 5.32 -4.80
CA ASN A 187 5.67 4.49 -5.97
C ASN A 187 6.54 5.21 -7.02
N PHE A 188 7.05 6.42 -6.72
CA PHE A 188 7.96 7.17 -7.56
C PHE A 188 9.31 7.40 -6.88
N LEU A 189 10.36 6.82 -7.44
CA LEU A 189 11.74 6.98 -6.98
C LEU A 189 12.59 7.70 -8.01
N PHE A 190 13.58 8.44 -7.56
CA PHE A 190 14.64 8.94 -8.43
C PHE A 190 15.66 7.84 -8.71
N ALA A 191 16.15 7.74 -9.95
CA ALA A 191 17.10 6.72 -10.38
C ALA A 191 18.39 6.75 -9.54
N ASP A 192 18.95 7.95 -9.35
CA ASP A 192 20.17 8.19 -8.57
C ASP A 192 20.13 9.52 -7.79
N GLY A 193 21.20 9.81 -7.03
CA GLY A 193 21.33 11.01 -6.22
C GLY A 193 21.68 12.30 -6.98
N THR A 194 21.94 12.26 -8.29
CA THR A 194 22.38 13.43 -9.08
C THR A 194 21.25 14.44 -9.27
N GLU A 195 21.56 15.72 -9.50
CA GLU A 195 20.52 16.78 -9.58
C GLU A 195 19.50 16.57 -10.71
N ASN A 196 19.96 15.99 -11.83
CA ASN A 196 19.19 15.70 -13.04
C ASN A 196 18.65 14.26 -13.09
N SER A 197 18.67 13.56 -11.95
CA SER A 197 18.18 12.20 -11.82
C SER A 197 16.75 12.05 -12.35
N GLN A 198 16.49 10.98 -13.08
CA GLN A 198 15.19 10.68 -13.66
C GLN A 198 14.23 10.15 -12.60
N LEU A 199 12.99 10.66 -12.59
CA LEU A 199 11.91 10.10 -11.79
C LEU A 199 11.36 8.84 -12.47
N LYS A 200 11.20 7.74 -11.72
CA LYS A 200 10.76 6.44 -12.20
C LYS A 200 9.58 5.90 -11.39
N SER A 201 8.57 5.35 -12.05
CA SER A 201 7.56 4.50 -11.39
C SER A 201 8.12 3.10 -11.14
N ILE A 202 7.93 2.58 -9.92
CA ILE A 202 8.59 1.35 -9.45
C ILE A 202 7.65 0.19 -9.06
N ASP A 203 6.34 0.40 -8.92
CA ASP A 203 5.40 -0.64 -8.44
C ASP A 203 4.19 -0.80 -9.36
N PHE A 204 4.12 -1.96 -10.03
CA PHE A 204 3.01 -2.36 -10.90
C PHE A 204 2.21 -3.51 -10.31
N GLY A 205 2.40 -3.84 -9.03
CA GLY A 205 1.75 -4.99 -8.38
C GLY A 205 0.25 -4.85 -8.20
N LEU A 206 -0.34 -3.69 -8.46
CA LEU A 206 -1.79 -3.49 -8.54
C LEU A 206 -2.27 -3.16 -9.94
N SER A 207 -1.39 -3.07 -10.94
CA SER A 207 -1.78 -2.71 -12.29
C SER A 207 -2.61 -3.81 -12.97
N ILE A 208 -3.33 -3.46 -14.03
CA ILE A 208 -4.17 -4.40 -14.78
C ILE A 208 -4.17 -4.08 -16.27
N PHE A 209 -4.25 -5.13 -17.09
CA PHE A 209 -4.53 -4.96 -18.51
C PHE A 209 -5.98 -4.55 -18.75
N PHE A 210 -6.21 -3.70 -19.73
CA PHE A 210 -7.54 -3.28 -20.12
C PHE A 210 -7.70 -3.15 -21.64
N GLU A 211 -8.92 -3.36 -22.11
CA GLU A 211 -9.36 -3.02 -23.45
C GLU A 211 -10.18 -1.73 -23.45
N PRO A 212 -10.18 -0.95 -24.54
CA PRO A 212 -11.00 0.26 -24.64
C PRO A 212 -12.48 -0.02 -24.32
N GLY A 213 -13.02 0.70 -23.35
CA GLY A 213 -14.41 0.54 -22.90
C GLY A 213 -14.62 -0.50 -21.78
N GLN A 214 -13.59 -1.30 -21.44
CA GLN A 214 -13.65 -2.20 -20.30
C GLN A 214 -13.87 -1.41 -18.99
N ARG A 215 -14.59 -2.02 -18.05
CA ARG A 215 -14.87 -1.47 -16.72
C ARG A 215 -14.55 -2.50 -15.65
N PHE A 216 -14.01 -2.02 -14.54
CA PHE A 216 -13.57 -2.85 -13.41
C PHE A 216 -14.42 -2.59 -12.18
N ARG A 217 -14.54 -3.62 -11.33
CA ARG A 217 -15.39 -3.64 -10.13
C ARG A 217 -14.63 -3.86 -8.83
N GLU A 218 -13.34 -4.14 -8.93
CA GLU A 218 -12.46 -4.42 -7.80
C GLU A 218 -12.06 -3.11 -7.12
N ILE A 219 -12.15 -3.06 -5.80
CA ILE A 219 -11.65 -1.92 -5.05
C ILE A 219 -10.17 -2.13 -4.80
N VAL A 220 -9.35 -1.25 -5.36
CA VAL A 220 -7.88 -1.31 -5.31
C VAL A 220 -7.31 0.10 -5.24
N GLY A 221 -6.05 0.19 -4.84
CA GLY A 221 -5.32 1.44 -4.71
C GLY A 221 -5.36 2.00 -3.28
N SER A 222 -4.53 3.00 -3.05
CA SER A 222 -4.37 3.64 -1.74
C SER A 222 -5.47 4.69 -1.51
N PRO A 223 -6.27 4.62 -0.43
CA PRO A 223 -7.48 5.42 -0.25
C PRO A 223 -7.38 6.93 -0.51
N TYR A 224 -6.31 7.61 -0.09
CA TYR A 224 -6.14 9.05 -0.34
C TYR A 224 -6.10 9.42 -1.82
N TYR A 225 -5.61 8.50 -2.66
CA TYR A 225 -5.42 8.69 -4.09
C TYR A 225 -6.52 8.01 -4.91
N MET A 226 -7.47 7.34 -4.25
CA MET A 226 -8.51 6.55 -4.90
C MET A 226 -9.60 7.44 -5.50
N ALA A 227 -9.98 7.15 -6.74
CA ALA A 227 -11.06 7.84 -7.42
C ALA A 227 -12.44 7.40 -6.87
N PRO A 228 -13.45 8.29 -6.86
CA PRO A 228 -14.76 7.99 -6.30
C PRO A 228 -15.48 6.85 -7.05
N GLU A 229 -15.23 6.68 -8.35
CA GLU A 229 -15.78 5.59 -9.15
C GLU A 229 -15.17 4.21 -8.85
N VAL A 230 -13.99 4.14 -8.23
CA VAL A 230 -13.43 2.87 -7.71
C VAL A 230 -14.29 2.39 -6.55
N LEU A 231 -14.68 3.29 -5.64
CA LEU A 231 -15.62 2.98 -4.54
C LEU A 231 -17.01 2.59 -5.06
N ARG A 232 -17.40 3.09 -6.23
CA ARG A 232 -18.64 2.73 -6.93
C ARG A 232 -18.50 1.47 -7.80
N ARG A 233 -17.32 0.85 -7.85
CA ARG A 233 -17.03 -0.38 -8.60
C ARG A 233 -17.35 -0.28 -10.10
N ASN A 234 -17.12 0.88 -10.69
CA ASN A 234 -17.33 1.07 -12.12
C ASN A 234 -16.34 2.10 -12.65
N TYR A 235 -15.14 1.64 -12.97
CA TYR A 235 -14.05 2.51 -13.38
C TYR A 235 -13.28 1.96 -14.58
N GLY A 236 -12.63 2.85 -15.31
CA GLY A 236 -11.64 2.56 -16.34
C GLY A 236 -10.30 3.29 -16.09
N PRO A 237 -9.51 3.56 -17.13
CA PRO A 237 -8.18 4.18 -17.01
C PRO A 237 -8.19 5.59 -16.42
N GLU A 238 -9.33 6.29 -16.43
CA GLU A 238 -9.48 7.65 -15.92
C GLU A 238 -9.15 7.83 -14.43
N ILE A 239 -9.08 6.73 -13.66
CA ILE A 239 -8.71 6.77 -12.24
C ILE A 239 -7.26 7.22 -12.04
N ASP A 240 -6.38 6.91 -13.00
CA ASP A 240 -4.97 7.28 -12.90
C ASP A 240 -4.80 8.81 -13.02
N VAL A 241 -5.68 9.47 -13.78
CA VAL A 241 -5.73 10.94 -13.85
C VAL A 241 -6.17 11.53 -12.51
N TRP A 242 -7.16 10.93 -11.86
CA TRP A 242 -7.59 11.35 -10.53
C TRP A 242 -6.46 11.22 -9.51
N SER A 243 -5.81 10.06 -9.43
CA SER A 243 -4.68 9.85 -8.51
C SER A 243 -3.54 10.83 -8.77
N THR A 244 -3.25 11.12 -10.05
CA THR A 244 -2.27 12.15 -10.42
C THR A 244 -2.72 13.56 -10.00
N GLY A 245 -4.01 13.87 -10.07
CA GLY A 245 -4.59 15.12 -9.59
C GLY A 245 -4.49 15.28 -8.08
N VAL A 246 -4.64 14.19 -7.32
CA VAL A 246 -4.40 14.19 -5.87
C VAL A 246 -2.92 14.47 -5.57
N ILE A 247 -2.00 13.84 -6.29
CA ILE A 247 -0.56 14.12 -6.16
C ILE A 247 -0.28 15.59 -6.47
N LEU A 248 -0.84 16.15 -7.56
CA LEU A 248 -0.67 17.56 -7.90
C LEU A 248 -1.20 18.48 -6.80
N TYR A 249 -2.37 18.20 -6.23
CA TYR A 249 -2.93 18.97 -5.12
C TYR A 249 -1.96 18.99 -3.93
N ILE A 250 -1.44 17.82 -3.52
CA ILE A 250 -0.48 17.70 -2.42
C ILE A 250 0.82 18.46 -2.74
N LEU A 251 1.30 18.40 -3.99
CA LEU A 251 2.48 19.16 -4.39
C LEU A 251 2.26 20.67 -4.23
N LEU A 252 1.07 21.18 -4.54
CA LEU A 252 0.81 22.63 -4.49
C LEU A 252 0.57 23.15 -3.06
N CYS A 253 -0.01 22.35 -2.16
CA CYS A 253 -0.40 22.83 -0.82
C CYS A 253 0.15 22.05 0.38
N GLY A 254 0.73 20.88 0.14
CA GLY A 254 1.36 20.02 1.15
C GLY A 254 0.40 19.17 1.98
N VAL A 255 -0.89 19.14 1.66
CA VAL A 255 -1.90 18.35 2.37
C VAL A 255 -2.81 17.62 1.37
N PRO A 256 -3.39 16.46 1.71
CA PRO A 256 -4.32 15.77 0.83
C PRO A 256 -5.64 16.55 0.65
N PRO A 257 -6.30 16.46 -0.52
CA PRO A 257 -7.56 17.16 -0.78
C PRO A 257 -8.73 16.57 0.00
N PHE A 258 -8.68 15.28 0.31
CA PHE A 258 -9.70 14.56 1.07
C PHE A 258 -9.07 14.00 2.33
N TRP A 259 -9.53 14.48 3.49
CA TRP A 259 -9.01 14.07 4.80
C TRP A 259 -10.15 13.82 5.78
N ALA A 260 -10.00 12.79 6.60
CA ALA A 260 -10.81 12.54 7.78
C ALA A 260 -10.05 11.62 8.75
N GLU A 261 -10.50 11.56 10.00
CA GLU A 261 -9.93 10.70 11.03
C GLU A 261 -10.13 9.19 10.75
N THR A 262 -11.11 8.83 9.92
CA THR A 262 -11.47 7.44 9.60
C THR A 262 -11.50 7.20 8.09
N GLU A 263 -11.21 5.98 7.65
CA GLU A 263 -11.32 5.57 6.25
C GLU A 263 -12.73 5.76 5.69
N GLU A 264 -13.76 5.48 6.50
CA GLU A 264 -15.14 5.78 6.13
C GLU A 264 -15.35 7.28 5.93
N GLY A 265 -14.73 8.09 6.78
CA GLY A 265 -14.68 9.54 6.63
C GLY A 265 -13.99 9.97 5.34
N ILE A 266 -12.83 9.37 5.01
CA ILE A 266 -12.07 9.65 3.79
C ILE A 266 -12.89 9.24 2.56
N ALA A 267 -13.45 8.04 2.55
CA ALA A 267 -14.32 7.56 1.47
C ALA A 267 -15.55 8.47 1.31
N ARG A 268 -16.17 8.91 2.41
CA ARG A 268 -17.26 9.91 2.37
C ARG A 268 -16.78 11.26 1.82
N ALA A 269 -15.59 11.72 2.19
CA ALA A 269 -15.03 12.98 1.68
C ALA A 269 -14.76 12.89 0.17
N ILE A 270 -14.18 11.77 -0.30
CA ILE A 270 -13.96 11.47 -1.71
C ILE A 270 -15.29 11.47 -2.48
N VAL A 271 -16.32 10.80 -1.96
CA VAL A 271 -17.64 10.73 -2.61
C VAL A 271 -18.36 12.08 -2.60
N ARG A 272 -18.17 12.92 -1.57
CA ARG A 272 -18.70 14.28 -1.51
C ARG A 272 -18.01 15.21 -2.50
N GLY A 273 -16.71 15.02 -2.74
CA GLY A 273 -15.95 15.75 -3.75
C GLY A 273 -15.69 17.23 -3.46
N HIS A 274 -15.82 17.66 -2.20
CA HIS A 274 -15.47 19.03 -1.81
C HIS A 274 -13.95 19.18 -1.74
N ILE A 275 -13.42 20.19 -2.44
CA ILE A 275 -11.99 20.50 -2.50
C ILE A 275 -11.80 21.95 -2.06
N ASP A 276 -10.87 22.17 -1.13
CA ASP A 276 -10.55 23.49 -0.60
C ASP A 276 -9.49 24.19 -1.46
N PHE A 277 -9.83 25.37 -1.98
CA PHE A 277 -8.90 26.25 -2.71
C PHE A 277 -8.80 27.63 -2.06
N GLU A 278 -9.25 27.78 -0.82
CA GLU A 278 -9.32 29.06 -0.10
C GLU A 278 -8.20 29.17 0.95
N ARG A 279 -7.87 28.07 1.63
CA ARG A 279 -6.83 28.07 2.67
C ARG A 279 -5.42 28.25 2.10
N ASP A 280 -4.55 28.93 2.85
CA ASP A 280 -3.14 29.13 2.46
C ASP A 280 -2.45 27.76 2.22
N PRO A 281 -1.73 27.57 1.10
CA PRO A 281 -1.20 28.59 0.17
C PRO A 281 -2.07 28.92 -1.05
N TRP A 282 -3.28 28.35 -1.20
CA TRP A 282 -4.05 28.44 -2.44
C TRP A 282 -4.31 29.85 -2.97
N PRO A 283 -4.52 30.89 -2.15
CA PRO A 283 -4.63 32.26 -2.66
C PRO A 283 -3.41 32.74 -3.46
N LYS A 284 -2.22 32.14 -3.26
CA LYS A 284 -0.97 32.47 -3.97
C LYS A 284 -0.75 31.63 -5.22
N VAL A 285 -1.43 30.49 -5.33
CA VAL A 285 -1.32 29.56 -6.46
C VAL A 285 -2.07 30.11 -7.66
N SER A 286 -1.51 29.96 -8.87
CA SER A 286 -2.11 30.42 -10.12
C SER A 286 -3.52 29.85 -10.37
N GLU A 287 -4.38 30.62 -11.04
CA GLU A 287 -5.72 30.13 -11.42
C GLU A 287 -5.64 29.02 -12.46
N GLU A 288 -4.60 29.01 -13.29
CA GLU A 288 -4.32 27.93 -14.24
C GLU A 288 -4.03 26.60 -13.54
N ALA A 289 -3.23 26.62 -12.47
CA ALA A 289 -2.98 25.43 -11.64
C ALA A 289 -4.27 24.94 -10.97
N LYS A 290 -5.04 25.84 -10.35
CA LYS A 290 -6.32 25.49 -9.72
C LYS A 290 -7.32 24.93 -10.73
N GLY A 291 -7.41 25.54 -11.91
CA GLY A 291 -8.26 25.08 -13.01
C GLY A 291 -7.91 23.66 -13.46
N LEU A 292 -6.60 23.36 -13.57
CA LEU A 292 -6.14 22.02 -13.88
C LEU A 292 -6.52 21.01 -12.79
N VAL A 293 -6.25 21.33 -11.52
CA VAL A 293 -6.58 20.46 -10.38
C VAL A 293 -8.08 20.15 -10.34
N ARG A 294 -8.95 21.16 -10.51
CA ARG A 294 -10.42 20.95 -10.58
C ARG A 294 -10.81 20.00 -11.70
N SER A 295 -10.15 20.10 -12.85
CA SER A 295 -10.47 19.31 -14.04
C SER A 295 -9.95 17.86 -13.95
N MET A 296 -8.84 17.64 -13.23
CA MET A 296 -8.32 16.29 -12.93
C MET A 296 -9.11 15.62 -11.79
N LEU A 297 -9.61 16.40 -10.84
CA LEU A 297 -10.42 15.92 -9.70
C LEU A 297 -11.92 16.09 -9.94
N ASP A 298 -12.36 16.06 -11.20
CA ASP A 298 -13.78 15.99 -11.54
C ASP A 298 -14.35 14.64 -11.07
N GLN A 299 -15.43 14.70 -10.29
CA GLN A 299 -16.16 13.54 -9.77
C GLN A 299 -16.74 12.66 -10.87
N ASN A 300 -17.05 13.26 -12.03
CA ASN A 300 -17.58 12.53 -13.17
C ASN A 300 -16.42 12.04 -14.07
N PRO A 301 -16.17 10.72 -14.13
CA PRO A 301 -15.08 10.16 -14.94
C PRO A 301 -15.17 10.48 -16.42
N TYR A 302 -16.38 10.77 -16.93
CA TYR A 302 -16.61 11.06 -18.36
C TYR A 302 -16.36 12.52 -18.75
N SER A 303 -16.34 13.45 -17.79
CA SER A 303 -15.96 14.86 -18.03
C SER A 303 -14.57 15.21 -17.50
N ARG A 304 -13.99 14.33 -16.68
CA ARG A 304 -12.60 14.42 -16.25
C ARG A 304 -11.68 14.41 -17.47
N LEU A 305 -10.66 15.26 -17.44
CA LEU A 305 -9.68 15.32 -18.52
C LEU A 305 -8.99 13.97 -18.72
N THR A 306 -8.76 13.62 -19.97
CA THR A 306 -7.89 12.52 -20.36
C THR A 306 -6.42 12.89 -20.18
N VAL A 307 -5.54 11.88 -20.11
CA VAL A 307 -4.08 12.10 -19.99
C VAL A 307 -3.55 13.02 -21.09
N GLN A 308 -4.01 12.84 -22.33
CA GLN A 308 -3.60 13.67 -23.46
C GLN A 308 -4.06 15.13 -23.31
N GLU A 309 -5.28 15.36 -22.81
CA GLU A 309 -5.80 16.71 -22.56
C GLU A 309 -5.06 17.40 -21.41
N VAL A 310 -4.74 16.67 -20.33
CA VAL A 310 -3.93 17.21 -19.22
C VAL A 310 -2.53 17.57 -19.71
N LEU A 311 -1.88 16.68 -20.49
CA LEU A 311 -0.57 16.97 -21.09
C LEU A 311 -0.62 18.17 -22.04
N GLY A 312 -1.72 18.37 -22.75
CA GLY A 312 -1.96 19.53 -23.62
C GLY A 312 -2.36 20.81 -22.89
N HIS A 313 -2.60 20.75 -21.58
CA HIS A 313 -3.05 21.90 -20.80
C HIS A 313 -1.96 22.99 -20.74
N PRO A 314 -2.31 24.28 -20.86
CA PRO A 314 -1.32 25.37 -20.87
C PRO A 314 -0.39 25.38 -19.65
N TRP A 315 -0.89 25.03 -18.47
CA TRP A 315 -0.08 24.96 -17.25
C TRP A 315 1.02 23.89 -17.32
N ILE A 316 0.78 22.78 -18.02
CA ILE A 316 1.75 21.68 -18.22
C ILE A 316 2.69 21.98 -19.40
N GLN A 317 2.14 22.45 -20.53
CA GLN A 317 2.94 22.77 -21.72
C GLN A 317 3.92 23.92 -21.46
N ASN A 318 3.49 24.92 -20.70
CA ASN A 318 4.33 26.04 -20.34
C ASN A 318 5.16 25.75 -19.08
N ALA A 319 5.41 24.50 -18.66
CA ALA A 319 6.18 24.23 -17.44
C ALA A 319 7.52 25.01 -17.40
N ASP A 320 8.25 25.07 -18.52
CA ASP A 320 9.51 25.84 -18.60
C ASP A 320 9.32 27.37 -18.51
N SER A 321 8.12 27.86 -18.83
CA SER A 321 7.73 29.28 -18.81
C SER A 321 6.74 29.64 -17.67
N ALA A 322 6.35 28.68 -16.84
CA ALA A 322 5.34 28.84 -15.81
C ALA A 322 5.82 29.87 -14.78
N PRO A 323 4.92 30.65 -14.16
CA PRO A 323 5.29 31.61 -13.13
C PRO A 323 6.17 30.94 -12.07
N ASN A 324 7.34 31.52 -11.81
CA ASN A 324 8.27 31.02 -10.78
C ASN A 324 7.76 31.41 -9.37
N VAL A 325 6.46 31.25 -9.14
CA VAL A 325 5.80 31.52 -7.87
C VAL A 325 6.36 30.52 -6.87
N SER A 326 7.08 31.06 -5.89
CA SER A 326 7.51 30.29 -4.74
C SER A 326 6.26 29.85 -3.98
N LEU A 327 6.05 28.54 -3.85
CA LEU A 327 4.99 27.98 -3.02
C LEU A 327 5.25 28.24 -1.52
N GLY A 328 6.43 28.78 -1.19
CA GLY A 328 6.83 29.20 0.14
C GLY A 328 7.38 28.05 0.98
N GLU A 329 8.12 28.42 2.03
CA GLU A 329 8.74 27.46 2.94
C GLU A 329 7.71 26.61 3.69
N ASN A 330 6.53 27.18 3.99
CA ASN A 330 5.43 26.47 4.65
C ASN A 330 4.94 25.24 3.87
N VAL A 331 4.83 25.31 2.53
CA VAL A 331 4.38 24.16 1.72
C VAL A 331 5.44 23.06 1.74
N ARG A 332 6.71 23.45 1.62
CA ARG A 332 7.84 22.53 1.71
C ARG A 332 7.88 21.83 3.06
N THR A 333 7.67 22.55 4.16
CA THR A 333 7.57 21.99 5.51
C THR A 333 6.42 20.99 5.60
N ARG A 334 5.23 21.34 5.11
CA ARG A 334 4.06 20.43 5.10
C ARG A 334 4.28 19.16 4.28
N ILE A 335 4.88 19.26 3.08
CA ILE A 335 5.24 18.08 2.27
C ILE A 335 6.26 17.20 3.02
N LYS A 336 7.25 17.81 3.68
CA LYS A 336 8.25 17.06 4.44
C LYS A 336 7.66 16.36 5.64
N GLN A 337 6.81 17.05 6.37
CA GLN A 337 6.04 16.56 7.49
C GLN A 337 5.18 15.38 7.06
N PHE A 338 4.45 15.49 5.94
CA PHE A 338 3.67 14.39 5.37
C PHE A 338 4.54 13.17 5.01
N SER A 339 5.66 13.37 4.30
CA SER A 339 6.58 12.28 3.93
C SER A 339 7.16 11.57 5.17
N LEU A 340 7.67 12.33 6.13
CA LEU A 340 8.31 11.77 7.31
C LEU A 340 7.32 11.13 8.28
N MET A 341 6.11 11.68 8.42
CA MET A 341 5.04 11.06 9.20
C MET A 341 4.69 9.69 8.63
N ASN A 342 4.57 9.57 7.30
CA ASN A 342 4.33 8.29 6.64
C ASN A 342 5.47 7.28 6.89
N LYS A 343 6.73 7.74 6.90
CA LYS A 343 7.90 6.89 7.18
C LYS A 343 8.00 6.45 8.64
N PHE A 344 7.76 7.37 9.58
CA PHE A 344 7.76 7.07 11.01
C PHE A 344 6.72 6.01 11.34
N LYS A 345 5.49 6.18 10.84
CA LYS A 345 4.42 5.18 10.99
C LYS A 345 4.82 3.82 10.40
N LYS A 346 5.44 3.78 9.21
CA LYS A 346 5.95 2.53 8.61
C LYS A 346 7.00 1.84 9.50
N ARG A 347 7.91 2.61 10.11
CA ARG A 347 8.96 2.06 10.99
C ARG A 347 8.40 1.53 12.31
N VAL A 348 7.43 2.22 12.92
CA VAL A 348 6.72 1.74 14.12
C VAL A 348 6.01 0.41 13.84
N LEU A 349 5.29 0.30 12.72
CA LEU A 349 4.60 -0.94 12.33
C LEU A 349 5.56 -2.11 12.12
N ARG A 350 6.73 -1.85 11.53
CA ARG A 350 7.77 -2.86 11.35
C ARG A 350 8.25 -3.40 12.70
N VAL A 351 8.53 -2.50 13.65
CA VAL A 351 8.94 -2.89 15.00
C VAL A 351 7.86 -3.72 15.69
N VAL A 352 6.57 -3.36 15.56
CA VAL A 352 5.48 -4.17 16.13
C VAL A 352 5.41 -5.56 15.49
N ALA A 353 5.56 -5.66 14.17
CA ALA A 353 5.50 -6.93 13.45
C ALA A 353 6.68 -7.86 13.78
N ASP A 354 7.88 -7.31 13.91
CA ASP A 354 9.11 -8.05 14.20
C ASP A 354 9.19 -8.53 15.67
N ASN A 355 8.33 -8.01 16.57
CA ASN A 355 8.33 -8.30 18.01
C ASN A 355 7.16 -9.20 18.48
N LEU A 356 6.46 -9.89 17.56
CA LEU A 356 5.52 -10.96 17.90
C LEU A 356 6.31 -12.26 18.20
N SER A 357 6.22 -12.79 19.42
CA SER A 357 6.94 -14.02 19.79
C SER A 357 6.19 -15.29 19.35
N ASP A 358 6.93 -16.39 19.12
CA ASP A 358 6.36 -17.71 18.80
C ASP A 358 5.39 -18.21 19.89
N GLU A 359 5.55 -17.77 21.14
CA GLU A 359 4.65 -18.09 22.26
C GLU A 359 3.31 -17.36 22.17
N GLN A 360 3.28 -16.08 21.74
CA GLN A 360 2.03 -15.34 21.53
C GLN A 360 1.26 -15.90 20.32
N MET A 361 1.97 -16.39 19.30
CA MET A 361 1.38 -17.15 18.20
C MET A 361 0.69 -18.44 18.67
N CYS A 362 1.24 -19.13 19.66
CA CYS A 362 0.60 -20.30 20.26
C CYS A 362 -0.66 -19.94 21.06
N GLN A 363 -0.67 -18.82 21.78
CA GLN A 363 -1.85 -18.35 22.51
C GLN A 363 -3.01 -17.96 21.58
N ILE A 364 -2.71 -17.30 20.45
CA ILE A 364 -3.74 -16.96 19.44
C ILE A 364 -4.34 -18.22 18.82
N LYS A 365 -3.52 -19.25 18.58
CA LYS A 365 -3.99 -20.57 18.12
C LYS A 365 -4.81 -21.31 19.18
N GLN A 366 -4.47 -21.17 20.46
CA GLN A 366 -5.31 -21.70 21.54
C GLN A 366 -6.66 -21.00 21.61
N MET A 367 -6.68 -19.67 21.45
CA MET A 367 -7.91 -18.89 21.41
C MET A 367 -8.80 -19.31 20.23
N PHE A 368 -8.23 -19.61 19.07
CA PHE A 368 -8.98 -20.20 17.95
C PHE A 368 -9.70 -21.49 18.35
N ASN A 369 -8.98 -22.42 18.98
CA ASN A 369 -9.54 -23.72 19.39
C ASN A 369 -10.60 -23.60 20.50
N GLU A 370 -10.56 -22.55 21.31
CA GLU A 370 -11.60 -22.28 22.33
C GLU A 370 -12.86 -21.64 21.73
N LEU A 371 -12.71 -20.98 20.59
CA LEU A 371 -13.79 -20.33 19.85
C LEU A 371 -14.49 -21.29 18.87
N ASP A 372 -13.75 -22.26 18.34
CA ASP A 372 -14.23 -23.33 17.46
C ASP A 372 -14.97 -24.37 18.30
N THR A 373 -16.22 -24.08 18.63
CA THR A 373 -16.99 -24.88 19.60
C THR A 373 -17.48 -26.19 19.03
N ASP A 374 -17.60 -26.29 17.71
CA ASP A 374 -17.99 -27.51 17.02
C ASP A 374 -16.79 -28.31 16.46
N ASP A 375 -15.56 -27.83 16.69
CA ASP A 375 -14.28 -28.44 16.30
C ASP A 375 -14.22 -28.78 14.81
N ASN A 376 -14.88 -27.93 14.00
CA ASN A 376 -14.98 -28.13 12.55
C ASN A 376 -13.75 -27.57 11.80
N GLY A 377 -12.86 -26.85 12.49
CA GLY A 377 -11.66 -26.23 11.96
C GLY A 377 -11.86 -24.85 11.36
N GLY A 378 -13.02 -24.22 11.54
CA GLY A 378 -13.40 -22.93 10.98
C GLY A 378 -14.43 -22.18 11.83
N LEU A 379 -14.13 -20.93 12.20
CA LEU A 379 -15.02 -20.11 13.02
C LEU A 379 -16.16 -19.54 12.18
N SER A 380 -17.39 -19.86 12.56
CA SER A 380 -18.59 -19.23 12.00
C SER A 380 -18.85 -17.83 12.59
N PHE A 381 -19.75 -17.06 11.96
CA PHE A 381 -20.15 -15.73 12.44
C PHE A 381 -20.62 -15.76 13.90
N GLU A 382 -21.42 -16.76 14.26
CA GLU A 382 -21.97 -16.89 15.61
C GLU A 382 -20.88 -17.28 16.62
N GLU A 383 -19.94 -18.16 16.26
CA GLU A 383 -18.82 -18.54 17.12
C GLU A 383 -17.84 -17.40 17.36
N LEU A 384 -17.54 -16.62 16.31
CA LEU A 384 -16.71 -15.43 16.42
C LEU A 384 -17.41 -14.36 17.29
N LYS A 385 -18.71 -14.14 17.09
CA LYS A 385 -19.52 -13.19 17.85
C LYS A 385 -19.60 -13.55 19.33
N ASP A 386 -20.01 -14.77 19.63
CA ASP A 386 -20.14 -15.27 21.01
C ASP A 386 -18.78 -15.33 21.70
N GLY A 387 -17.75 -15.66 20.92
CA GLY A 387 -16.35 -15.58 21.31
C GLY A 387 -15.91 -14.22 21.80
N LEU A 388 -16.02 -13.21 20.94
CA LEU A 388 -15.65 -11.83 21.24
C LEU A 388 -16.44 -11.28 22.43
N HIS A 389 -17.71 -11.67 22.56
CA HIS A 389 -18.55 -11.32 23.71
C HIS A 389 -18.06 -11.98 25.02
N LYS A 390 -17.60 -13.24 24.99
CA LYS A 390 -16.99 -13.93 26.15
C LYS A 390 -15.67 -13.30 26.59
N PHE A 391 -14.89 -12.77 25.66
CA PHE A 391 -13.61 -12.10 25.94
C PHE A 391 -13.77 -10.61 26.34
N GLY A 392 -14.99 -10.13 26.58
CA GLY A 392 -15.26 -8.79 27.12
C GLY A 392 -15.35 -7.67 26.08
N HIS A 393 -15.32 -8.01 24.79
CA HIS A 393 -15.51 -7.06 23.69
C HIS A 393 -16.93 -7.20 23.12
N SER A 394 -17.87 -6.37 23.58
CA SER A 394 -19.21 -6.28 22.97
C SER A 394 -19.12 -5.48 21.67
N ILE A 395 -18.87 -6.19 20.57
CA ILE A 395 -18.80 -5.61 19.22
C ILE A 395 -20.18 -5.77 18.56
N PRO A 396 -20.75 -4.72 17.95
CA PRO A 396 -22.02 -4.82 17.21
C PRO A 396 -21.95 -5.85 16.08
N ASP A 397 -23.02 -6.62 15.87
CA ASP A 397 -23.15 -7.63 14.79
C ASP A 397 -22.68 -7.14 13.40
N PRO A 398 -22.97 -5.88 12.96
CA PRO A 398 -22.48 -5.38 11.68
C PRO A 398 -20.96 -5.22 11.60
N GLU A 399 -20.27 -5.07 12.72
CA GLU A 399 -18.81 -4.96 12.80
C GLU A 399 -18.15 -6.34 12.87
N VAL A 400 -18.76 -7.31 13.56
CA VAL A 400 -18.32 -8.72 13.52
C VAL A 400 -18.42 -9.27 12.10
N GLN A 401 -19.51 -8.94 11.39
CA GLN A 401 -19.69 -9.36 9.99
C GLN A 401 -18.62 -8.73 9.10
N MET A 402 -18.27 -7.47 9.33
CA MET A 402 -17.19 -6.81 8.58
C MET A 402 -15.82 -7.43 8.86
N LEU A 403 -15.54 -7.87 10.09
CA LEU A 403 -14.29 -8.54 10.43
C LEU A 403 -14.21 -9.92 9.78
N MET A 404 -15.32 -10.66 9.78
CA MET A 404 -15.44 -11.95 9.11
C MET A 404 -15.27 -11.80 7.60
N ASP A 405 -16.01 -10.89 6.96
CA ASP A 405 -15.89 -10.58 5.53
C ASP A 405 -14.49 -10.07 5.13
N ALA A 406 -13.70 -9.58 6.10
CA ALA A 406 -12.34 -9.08 5.87
C ALA A 406 -11.22 -10.09 6.12
N ALA A 407 -11.47 -11.10 6.92
CA ALA A 407 -10.51 -12.14 7.25
C ALA A 407 -10.74 -13.43 6.46
N ASP A 408 -11.98 -13.67 5.99
CA ASP A 408 -12.36 -14.78 5.13
C ASP A 408 -11.81 -14.55 3.72
N THR A 409 -10.59 -15.02 3.49
CA THR A 409 -9.84 -14.80 2.24
C THR A 409 -10.24 -15.77 1.14
N ASP A 410 -10.75 -16.95 1.51
CA ASP A 410 -11.22 -17.95 0.56
C ASP A 410 -12.73 -17.84 0.25
N GLY A 411 -13.46 -17.01 1.00
CA GLY A 411 -14.87 -16.68 0.78
C GLY A 411 -15.82 -17.83 1.14
N ASN A 412 -15.39 -18.72 2.03
CA ASN A 412 -16.14 -19.91 2.40
C ASN A 412 -17.22 -19.64 3.49
N GLY A 413 -17.24 -18.43 4.06
CA GLY A 413 -18.18 -17.99 5.10
C GLY A 413 -17.77 -18.33 6.53
N THR A 414 -16.56 -18.85 6.73
CA THR A 414 -15.96 -19.24 8.03
C THR A 414 -14.49 -18.82 8.07
N LEU A 415 -13.92 -18.60 9.26
CA LEU A 415 -12.50 -18.25 9.40
C LEU A 415 -11.68 -19.47 9.78
N SER A 416 -10.74 -19.88 8.93
CA SER A 416 -9.75 -20.89 9.30
C SER A 416 -8.81 -20.39 10.40
N CYS A 417 -8.10 -21.31 11.07
CA CYS A 417 -7.12 -20.97 12.12
C CYS A 417 -6.10 -19.93 11.65
N GLU A 418 -5.66 -20.02 10.40
CA GLU A 418 -4.70 -19.08 9.84
C GLU A 418 -5.30 -17.71 9.53
N GLU A 419 -6.55 -17.65 9.06
CA GLU A 419 -7.29 -16.42 8.78
C GLU A 419 -7.65 -15.70 10.08
N PHE A 420 -8.08 -16.45 11.09
CA PHE A 420 -8.30 -15.94 12.43
C PHE A 420 -7.01 -15.44 13.07
N VAL A 421 -5.89 -16.17 12.96
CA VAL A 421 -4.59 -15.69 13.46
C VAL A 421 -4.16 -14.43 12.73
N THR A 422 -4.38 -14.34 11.41
CA THR A 422 -4.05 -13.15 10.61
C THR A 422 -4.91 -11.95 11.00
N MET A 423 -6.21 -12.18 11.18
CA MET A 423 -7.17 -11.21 11.70
C MET A 423 -6.78 -10.74 13.11
N ILE A 424 -6.44 -11.67 14.01
CA ILE A 424 -6.05 -11.36 15.39
C ILE A 424 -4.69 -10.67 15.45
N ILE A 425 -3.70 -11.04 14.64
CA ILE A 425 -2.47 -10.24 14.50
C ILE A 425 -2.82 -8.83 14.01
N HIS A 426 -3.77 -8.71 13.08
CA HIS A 426 -4.23 -7.42 12.58
C HIS A 426 -5.02 -6.61 13.64
N LEU A 427 -5.76 -7.28 14.54
CA LEU A 427 -6.52 -6.67 15.64
C LEU A 427 -5.67 -6.40 16.88
N ILE A 428 -4.68 -7.22 17.17
CA ILE A 428 -3.64 -7.02 18.19
C ILE A 428 -2.76 -5.84 17.79
N ARG A 429 -2.50 -5.67 16.48
CA ARG A 429 -1.95 -4.41 15.91
C ARG A 429 -2.85 -3.19 16.17
N ILE A 430 -4.15 -3.37 16.42
CA ILE A 430 -5.17 -2.31 16.58
C ILE A 430 -5.48 -1.96 18.05
N ALA A 431 -5.33 -2.89 19.00
CA ALA A 431 -5.93 -2.71 20.33
C ALA A 431 -5.01 -2.97 21.53
N ASN A 432 -3.84 -3.58 21.35
CA ASN A 432 -3.07 -4.04 22.51
C ASN A 432 -2.03 -3.00 22.93
N ASP A 433 -2.32 -2.32 24.04
CA ASP A 433 -1.43 -1.35 24.68
C ASP A 433 -0.03 -1.93 24.93
N GLU A 434 0.10 -3.26 25.16
CA GLU A 434 1.39 -3.90 25.40
C GLU A 434 2.34 -3.85 24.18
N HIS A 435 1.83 -4.01 22.95
CA HIS A 435 2.66 -3.95 21.74
C HIS A 435 3.01 -2.51 21.35
N LEU A 436 2.09 -1.57 21.57
CA LEU A 436 2.39 -0.14 21.44
C LEU A 436 3.43 0.30 22.47
N THR A 437 3.36 -0.24 23.70
CA THR A 437 4.35 0.00 24.75
C THR A 437 5.71 -0.56 24.35
N ARG A 438 5.78 -1.78 23.80
CA ARG A 438 7.04 -2.36 23.30
C ARG A 438 7.61 -1.57 22.12
N ALA A 439 6.76 -1.10 21.20
CA ALA A 439 7.19 -0.24 20.10
C ALA A 439 7.69 1.11 20.62
N PHE A 440 6.99 1.72 21.58
CA PHE A 440 7.44 2.94 22.25
C PHE A 440 8.81 2.76 22.89
N ASN A 441 9.01 1.66 23.65
CA ASN A 441 10.28 1.31 24.28
C ASN A 441 11.42 1.00 23.28
N PHE A 442 11.12 0.73 22.01
CA PHE A 442 12.15 0.60 20.97
C PHE A 442 12.71 1.97 20.56
N PHE A 443 11.86 3.00 20.55
CA PHE A 443 12.25 4.37 20.24
C PHE A 443 12.85 5.06 21.48
N ASP A 444 12.24 4.87 22.66
CA ASP A 444 12.74 5.32 23.96
C ASP A 444 13.91 4.44 24.43
N LYS A 445 15.11 4.76 23.94
CA LYS A 445 16.34 3.99 24.19
C LYS A 445 16.85 4.21 25.60
N ASP A 446 16.66 5.41 26.15
CA ASP A 446 17.10 5.77 27.49
C ASP A 446 16.10 5.41 28.60
N ARG A 447 14.89 4.95 28.21
CA ARG A 447 13.78 4.58 29.10
C ARG A 447 13.29 5.76 29.93
N SER A 448 13.34 6.95 29.36
CA SER A 448 12.86 8.18 29.99
C SER A 448 11.33 8.22 30.10
N GLY A 449 10.61 7.37 29.36
CA GLY A 449 9.16 7.41 29.23
C GLY A 449 8.67 8.42 28.20
N TYR A 450 9.60 9.01 27.43
CA TYR A 450 9.34 9.98 26.37
C TYR A 450 10.18 9.61 25.16
N ILE A 451 9.67 9.82 23.94
CA ILE A 451 10.50 9.77 22.74
C ILE A 451 11.08 11.18 22.55
N GLU A 452 12.38 11.32 22.77
CA GLU A 452 13.06 12.59 22.65
C GLU A 452 13.60 12.83 21.23
N PHE A 453 13.89 14.11 20.93
CA PHE A 453 14.37 14.56 19.63
C PHE A 453 15.55 13.73 19.08
N GLU A 454 16.57 13.46 19.90
CA GLU A 454 17.76 12.73 19.47
C GLU A 454 17.49 11.24 19.21
N GLU A 455 16.50 10.65 19.89
CA GLU A 455 16.11 9.26 19.70
C GLU A 455 15.30 9.07 18.41
N LEU A 456 14.36 10.00 18.16
CA LEU A 456 13.60 10.07 16.92
C LEU A 456 14.53 10.35 15.74
N LYS A 457 15.53 11.21 15.94
CA LYS A 457 16.58 11.49 14.96
C LYS A 457 17.42 10.25 14.65
N ALA A 458 17.95 9.59 15.66
CA ALA A 458 18.79 8.41 15.47
C ALA A 458 18.04 7.28 14.75
N THR A 459 16.75 7.13 15.00
CA THR A 459 15.94 6.09 14.36
C THR A 459 15.49 6.46 12.95
N LEU A 460 15.14 7.71 12.65
CA LEU A 460 14.69 8.10 11.31
C LEU A 460 15.83 8.41 10.33
N ILE A 461 17.05 8.67 10.82
CA ILE A 461 18.20 9.10 9.99
C ILE A 461 19.11 7.94 9.53
N ASP A 462 18.99 6.72 10.09
CA ASP A 462 19.80 5.56 9.68
C ASP A 462 19.74 5.25 8.16
N ASP A 463 18.73 5.75 7.44
CA ASP A 463 18.54 5.49 6.01
C ASP A 463 18.97 6.64 5.05
N PHE A 464 19.35 7.86 5.51
CA PHE A 464 19.72 8.95 4.58
C PHE A 464 20.77 9.98 5.08
N ASN A 465 21.48 10.55 4.10
CA ASN A 465 22.55 11.55 4.17
C ASN A 465 22.21 12.76 5.09
N PRO A 466 23.14 13.25 5.93
CA PRO A 466 22.88 14.29 6.92
C PRO A 466 22.75 15.68 6.26
N GLY A 467 21.52 16.09 5.98
CA GLY A 467 21.20 17.45 5.57
C GLY A 467 20.73 18.31 6.75
N PRO A 468 21.10 19.61 6.83
CA PRO A 468 20.78 20.50 7.96
C PRO A 468 19.28 20.72 8.19
N ASN A 469 18.42 20.46 7.19
CA ASN A 469 16.96 20.59 7.32
C ASN A 469 16.27 19.41 8.02
N ASN A 470 16.97 18.31 8.33
CA ASN A 470 16.34 17.13 8.97
C ASN A 470 15.99 17.39 10.42
N GLU A 471 16.80 18.20 11.11
CA GLU A 471 16.56 18.56 12.51
C GLU A 471 15.28 19.40 12.68
N GLN A 472 15.07 20.40 11.83
CA GLN A 472 13.86 21.22 11.93
C GLN A 472 12.59 20.38 11.77
N VAL A 473 12.60 19.36 10.92
CA VAL A 473 11.37 18.61 10.64
C VAL A 473 11.12 17.50 11.65
N ILE A 474 12.16 16.96 12.29
CA ILE A 474 11.95 16.12 13.48
C ILE A 474 11.33 16.96 14.60
N ARG A 475 11.72 18.24 14.75
CA ARG A 475 11.05 19.16 15.68
C ARG A 475 9.61 19.45 15.28
N ASP A 476 9.33 19.59 13.98
CA ASP A 476 7.96 19.80 13.50
C ASP A 476 7.09 18.57 13.74
N ILE A 477 7.62 17.33 13.56
CA ILE A 477 6.90 16.09 13.89
C ILE A 477 6.58 16.02 15.39
N ILE A 478 7.56 16.34 16.24
CA ILE A 478 7.31 16.40 17.68
C ILE A 478 6.22 17.43 17.92
N PHE A 479 6.34 18.65 17.39
CA PHE A 479 5.34 19.71 17.58
C PHE A 479 3.90 19.34 17.15
N ASP A 480 3.72 18.49 16.14
CA ASP A 480 2.39 18.04 15.71
C ASP A 480 1.78 16.95 16.60
N VAL A 481 2.64 16.14 17.20
CA VAL A 481 2.26 14.98 18.02
C VAL A 481 2.15 15.37 19.49
N ASP A 482 3.02 16.28 19.92
CA ASP A 482 3.14 16.89 21.23
C ASP A 482 1.97 17.85 21.46
N LEU A 483 0.93 17.32 22.10
CA LEU A 483 -0.32 18.02 22.39
C LEU A 483 -0.16 18.96 23.58
N ASP A 484 0.69 18.60 24.54
CA ASP A 484 0.93 19.39 25.75
C ASP A 484 2.08 20.42 25.60
N LYS A 485 2.82 20.34 24.49
CA LYS A 485 3.90 21.23 24.06
C LYS A 485 5.14 21.17 24.96
N ASP A 486 5.43 20.02 25.54
CA ASP A 486 6.59 19.81 26.39
C ASP A 486 7.91 19.59 25.61
N GLY A 487 7.83 19.49 24.28
CA GLY A 487 8.94 19.28 23.36
C GLY A 487 9.37 17.82 23.23
N ARG A 488 8.55 16.87 23.68
CA ARG A 488 8.78 15.43 23.67
C ARG A 488 7.48 14.73 23.26
N ILE A 489 7.55 13.41 23.05
CA ILE A 489 6.35 12.61 22.76
C ILE A 489 6.14 11.62 23.90
N SER A 490 5.09 11.85 24.69
CA SER A 490 4.68 10.90 25.73
C SER A 490 4.07 9.62 25.12
N TYR A 491 3.95 8.56 25.92
CA TYR A 491 3.28 7.33 25.47
C TYR A 491 1.82 7.58 25.06
N ASP A 492 1.10 8.43 25.79
CA ASP A 492 -0.30 8.74 25.48
C ASP A 492 -0.43 9.55 24.19
N GLU A 493 0.49 10.48 23.93
CA GLU A 493 0.56 11.22 22.66
C GLU A 493 0.99 10.34 21.50
N PHE A 494 1.97 9.46 21.71
CA PHE A 494 2.37 8.44 20.74
C PHE A 494 1.19 7.53 20.39
N LYS A 495 0.46 7.07 21.41
CA LYS A 495 -0.75 6.25 21.26
C LYS A 495 -1.86 7.03 20.56
N MET A 496 -2.06 8.29 20.91
CA MET A 496 -3.03 9.16 20.24
C MET A 496 -2.63 9.41 18.79
N MET A 497 -1.37 9.67 18.47
CA MET A 497 -0.87 9.80 17.10
C MET A 497 -1.10 8.52 16.28
N MET A 498 -0.83 7.35 16.88
CA MET A 498 -1.09 6.05 16.25
C MET A 498 -2.60 5.77 16.06
N LYS A 499 -3.47 6.41 16.87
CA LYS A 499 -4.94 6.27 16.81
C LYS A 499 -5.65 7.37 16.01
N SER A 500 -5.13 8.60 15.98
CA SER A 500 -5.74 9.81 15.39
C SER A 500 -5.36 10.03 13.93
N GLY A 501 -4.35 9.33 13.44
CA GLY A 501 -4.02 9.24 12.02
C GLY A 501 -4.08 7.81 11.52
N MET A 502 -5.27 7.34 11.11
CA MET A 502 -5.53 6.04 10.49
C MET A 502 -4.84 5.85 9.11
N ASP A 503 -3.58 6.22 8.96
CA ASP A 503 -2.79 6.05 7.73
C ASP A 503 -2.19 4.64 7.59
N TRP A 504 -2.32 3.79 8.61
CA TRP A 504 -1.53 2.54 8.73
C TRP A 504 -2.31 1.26 8.41
N LYS A 505 -3.64 1.33 8.27
CA LYS A 505 -4.48 0.24 7.74
C LYS A 505 -4.13 -0.14 6.29
N MET A 506 -3.25 0.65 5.67
CA MET A 506 -2.83 0.61 4.27
C MET A 506 -1.59 -0.25 3.96
N ALA A 507 -0.99 -0.92 4.96
CA ALA A 507 0.15 -1.81 4.71
C ALA A 507 -0.28 -3.18 4.14
N SER A 508 -1.55 -3.57 4.33
CA SER A 508 -2.14 -4.75 3.69
C SER A 508 -3.24 -4.30 2.72
N ARG A 509 -3.01 -4.53 1.42
CA ARG A 509 -3.98 -4.35 0.34
C ARG A 509 -5.22 -5.21 0.61
N GLN A 510 -5.09 -6.39 1.24
CA GLN A 510 -6.24 -7.26 1.57
C GLN A 510 -7.20 -6.62 2.58
N TYR A 511 -6.71 -6.11 3.72
CA TYR A 511 -7.57 -5.48 4.73
C TYR A 511 -8.21 -4.18 4.22
N SER A 512 -7.43 -3.32 3.56
CA SER A 512 -7.96 -2.09 2.94
C SER A 512 -9.03 -2.42 1.90
N ARG A 513 -8.82 -3.45 1.06
CA ARG A 513 -9.77 -3.91 0.05
C ARG A 513 -11.06 -4.42 0.70
N ALA A 514 -10.98 -5.24 1.75
CA ALA A 514 -12.16 -5.78 2.43
C ALA A 514 -12.99 -4.69 3.14
N MET A 515 -12.34 -3.79 3.88
CA MET A 515 -13.01 -2.68 4.54
C MET A 515 -13.71 -1.76 3.53
N LEU A 516 -13.01 -1.35 2.47
CA LEU A 516 -13.62 -0.54 1.42
C LEU A 516 -14.68 -1.31 0.63
N ASN A 517 -14.56 -2.64 0.51
CA ASN A 517 -15.59 -3.49 -0.09
C ASN A 517 -16.88 -3.41 0.71
N ALA A 518 -16.81 -3.55 2.04
CA ALA A 518 -17.96 -3.42 2.93
C ALA A 518 -18.58 -2.01 2.86
N LEU A 519 -17.74 -0.97 2.83
CA LEU A 519 -18.21 0.42 2.70
C LEU A 519 -18.88 0.69 1.35
N SER A 520 -18.31 0.20 0.26
CA SER A 520 -18.90 0.30 -1.08
C SER A 520 -20.29 -0.34 -1.13
N ILE A 521 -20.46 -1.52 -0.51
CA ILE A 521 -21.76 -2.19 -0.41
C ILE A 521 -22.75 -1.34 0.40
N ARG A 522 -22.29 -0.72 1.50
CA ARG A 522 -23.12 0.20 2.30
C ARG A 522 -23.53 1.43 1.49
N PHE A 523 -22.60 2.06 0.76
CA PHE A 523 -22.91 3.19 -0.13
C PHE A 523 -23.87 2.81 -1.26
N ALA A 524 -23.81 1.58 -1.77
CA ALA A 524 -24.76 1.09 -2.76
C ALA A 524 -26.18 0.88 -2.19
N LYS A 525 -26.30 0.57 -0.89
CA LYS A 525 -27.58 0.38 -0.18
C LYS A 525 -28.19 1.71 0.32
N ASP A 526 -27.37 2.72 0.59
CA ASP A 526 -27.82 4.03 1.09
C ASP A 526 -28.40 4.91 -0.04
N LYS A 527 -29.71 4.80 -0.26
CA LYS A 527 -30.46 5.53 -1.31
C LYS A 527 -30.37 7.06 -1.20
N SER A 528 -29.98 7.59 -0.04
CA SER A 528 -29.88 9.04 0.19
C SER A 528 -28.75 9.69 -0.63
N ILE A 529 -27.60 9.02 -0.76
CA ILE A 529 -26.39 9.50 -1.47
C ILE A 529 -26.52 9.36 -2.99
N GLN A 530 -27.24 8.32 -3.46
CA GLN A 530 -27.58 8.17 -4.87
C GLN A 530 -28.55 9.27 -5.36
N SER A 531 -29.43 9.77 -4.48
CA SER A 531 -30.40 10.80 -4.87
C SER A 531 -29.76 12.18 -5.14
N LEU A 532 -28.74 12.55 -4.36
CA LEU A 532 -28.02 13.83 -4.50
C LEU A 532 -27.13 13.85 -5.75
N SER A 533 -26.46 12.74 -6.06
CA SER A 533 -25.61 12.61 -7.25
C SER A 533 -26.42 12.42 -8.54
N GLY A 534 -27.52 11.66 -8.48
CA GLY A 534 -28.44 11.49 -9.61
C GLY A 534 -29.19 12.77 -10.00
N GLN A 535 -29.52 13.63 -9.03
CA GLN A 535 -30.12 14.94 -9.31
C GLN A 535 -29.12 15.90 -9.98
N LEU A 536 -27.85 15.91 -9.56
CA LEU A 536 -26.79 16.74 -10.17
C LEU A 536 -26.41 16.28 -11.60
N LEU A 537 -26.41 14.97 -11.85
CA LEU A 537 -26.18 14.42 -13.20
C LEU A 537 -27.34 14.69 -14.16
N ASN A 538 -28.60 14.65 -13.69
CA ASN A 538 -29.76 14.99 -14.52
C ASN A 538 -29.86 16.50 -14.82
N LEU A 539 -29.48 17.36 -13.88
CA LEU A 539 -29.42 18.82 -14.09
C LEU A 539 -28.37 19.22 -15.12
N SER A 540 -27.19 18.59 -15.12
CA SER A 540 -26.15 18.85 -16.14
C SER A 540 -26.50 18.27 -17.53
N GLY A 541 -27.26 17.17 -17.59
CA GLY A 541 -27.81 16.61 -18.83
C GLY A 541 -28.90 17.49 -19.46
N GLN A 542 -29.79 18.08 -18.65
CA GLN A 542 -30.85 18.99 -19.13
C GLN A 542 -30.28 20.32 -19.64
N LEU A 543 -29.27 20.89 -18.96
CA LEU A 543 -28.57 22.09 -19.43
C LEU A 543 -27.86 21.90 -20.79
N ARG A 544 -27.45 20.67 -21.16
CA ARG A 544 -26.87 20.36 -22.47
C ARG A 544 -27.90 20.26 -23.59
N GLN A 545 -29.16 19.88 -23.30
CA GLN A 545 -30.22 19.86 -24.31
C GLN A 545 -30.73 21.27 -24.65
N ASP A 546 -30.78 22.17 -23.67
CA ASP A 546 -31.20 23.56 -23.90
C ASP A 546 -30.18 24.40 -24.68
N LEU A 547 -28.89 24.02 -24.64
CA LEU A 547 -27.81 24.70 -25.38
C LEU A 547 -27.53 24.12 -26.78
N SER A 548 -28.19 23.03 -27.18
CA SER A 548 -27.99 22.37 -28.49
C SER A 548 -29.17 22.52 -29.46
N GLY A 549 -30.19 23.32 -29.11
CA GLY A 549 -31.27 23.68 -30.03
C GLY A 549 -30.82 24.67 -31.12
N PRO A 550 -31.26 24.52 -32.39
CA PRO A 550 -30.84 25.41 -33.46
C PRO A 550 -31.35 26.84 -33.22
N MET A 551 -30.43 27.81 -33.09
CA MET A 551 -30.75 29.24 -33.06
C MET A 551 -31.54 29.62 -34.32
N ARG A 552 -32.85 29.84 -34.17
CA ARG A 552 -33.65 30.56 -35.17
C ARG A 552 -33.32 32.04 -35.08
N ILE A 553 -32.48 32.51 -35.98
CA ILE A 553 -32.27 33.94 -36.23
C ILE A 553 -33.58 34.50 -36.83
N GLN A 554 -34.38 35.19 -36.02
CA GLN A 554 -35.47 36.03 -36.53
C GLN A 554 -34.91 37.39 -36.95
N ASN A 555 -34.81 37.60 -38.26
CA ASN A 555 -34.61 38.93 -38.84
C ASN A 555 -35.82 39.81 -38.53
N GLN A 556 -35.68 40.78 -37.62
CA GLN A 556 -36.61 41.90 -37.51
C GLN A 556 -36.10 43.09 -38.32
N SER A 557 -36.59 43.20 -39.56
CA SER A 557 -36.58 44.44 -40.33
C SER A 557 -37.81 45.28 -39.94
N GLY A 558 -37.62 46.33 -39.14
CA GLY A 558 -38.63 47.35 -38.88
C GLY A 558 -38.64 48.45 -39.97
N PRO A 559 -39.81 49.01 -40.34
CA PRO A 559 -39.88 49.99 -41.43
C PRO A 559 -39.55 51.41 -40.94
N ILE A 560 -38.74 52.09 -41.74
CA ILE A 560 -38.51 53.54 -41.68
C ILE A 560 -39.78 54.25 -42.17
N ARG A 561 -40.34 55.16 -41.36
CA ARG A 561 -41.20 56.25 -41.87
C ARG A 561 -40.87 57.57 -41.17
N LYS A 562 -40.42 58.49 -42.04
CA LYS A 562 -40.34 59.95 -42.06
C LYS A 562 -40.79 60.74 -40.83
#